data_AF-A0A953KGG5-F1
#
_entry.id   AF-A0A953KGG5-F1
#
_cell.length_a   1.000
_cell.length_b   1.000
_cell.length_c   1.000
_cell.angle_alpha   90.00
_cell.angle_beta   90.00
_cell.angle_gamma   90.00
#
_symmetry.space_group_name_H-M   'P 1'
#
loop_
_entity.id
_entity.type
_entity.pdbx_description
1 polymer ?
#
loop_
_entity_poly.entity_id
_entity_poly.type
_entity_poly.pdbx_seq_one_letter_code
_entity_poly.pdbx_strand_id
1 'polypeptide(L)'
;MQSINANFMLRILIILALTTVYIAPVQAEEDPLRGRLPDGRAFRTDAKGNQLVDYVAELELAVEGLNRRVQGLELETQEKQKVIDRLNSGAPQTGTLSETDLLPGGANLQNAKAEPAKIDCPPAPVLAPVVDDSQKEEILELRSRNQLLQGKLDSSAKELANLRTVLTSRTGASDTQLRRNMEAMRTDLEVEKQMVEQENSGLRTQISELNRRLTENSNELQTLRSRVSDRDGSIAELRASLDQAARDKQEMQALRVTAPATPNLDYREVKIKTDQGPSLEQEDQSERAAYSPARMRAVESVRGSMLTDLNKVGALISTRDKLYREYSTRSHTVGFRPAAARSQRNLTVEAVRRQAMQASSVHELSELKNDINQIKTRIQDDIALMQRVS
;
A
#
# COMPACT_ATOMS: atom_id res chain seq x y z
N MET A 1 18.39 58.45 0.76
CA MET A 1 17.77 57.27 1.42
C MET A 1 16.32 56.98 0.98
N GLN A 2 15.64 57.81 0.17
CA GLN A 2 14.24 57.55 -0.23
C GLN A 2 14.07 56.66 -1.48
N SER A 3 15.11 56.45 -2.32
CA SER A 3 14.98 55.66 -3.55
C SER A 3 15.07 54.14 -3.37
N ILE A 4 15.62 53.66 -2.25
CA ILE A 4 15.78 52.22 -1.99
C ILE A 4 14.43 51.57 -1.65
N ASN A 5 13.50 52.34 -1.05
CA ASN A 5 12.19 51.82 -0.63
C ASN A 5 11.24 51.59 -1.81
N ALA A 6 11.35 52.37 -2.88
CA ALA A 6 10.48 52.23 -4.05
C ALA A 6 10.75 50.94 -4.82
N ASN A 7 12.03 50.58 -5.01
CA ASN A 7 12.41 49.33 -5.68
C ASN A 7 12.09 48.09 -4.85
N PHE A 8 12.13 48.20 -3.52
CA PHE A 8 11.75 47.09 -2.64
C PHE A 8 10.24 46.83 -2.64
N MET A 9 9.44 47.91 -2.57
CA MET A 9 7.98 47.80 -2.69
C MET A 9 7.55 47.24 -4.05
N LEU A 10 8.18 47.66 -5.15
CA LEU A 10 7.87 47.16 -6.49
C LEU A 10 8.14 45.65 -6.62
N ARG A 11 9.25 45.16 -6.04
CA ARG A 11 9.57 43.72 -6.04
C ARG A 11 8.58 42.90 -5.22
N ILE A 12 8.14 43.40 -4.07
CA ILE A 12 7.10 42.74 -3.27
C ILE A 12 5.79 42.67 -4.06
N LEU A 13 5.42 43.75 -4.74
CA LEU A 13 4.17 43.81 -5.53
C LEU A 13 4.21 42.86 -6.73
N ILE A 14 5.36 42.72 -7.40
CA ILE A 14 5.56 41.76 -8.49
C ILE A 14 5.48 40.32 -7.96
N ILE A 15 6.08 40.02 -6.81
CA ILE A 15 6.01 38.69 -6.20
C ILE A 15 4.57 38.38 -5.78
N LEU A 16 3.83 39.34 -5.21
CA LEU A 16 2.43 39.16 -4.82
C LEU A 16 1.49 38.99 -6.03
N ALA A 17 1.77 39.68 -7.14
CA ALA A 17 1.04 39.51 -8.39
C ALA A 17 1.33 38.15 -9.04
N LEU A 18 2.58 37.68 -8.99
CA LEU A 18 2.96 36.35 -9.50
C LEU A 18 2.39 35.20 -8.66
N THR A 19 2.30 35.37 -7.34
CA THR A 19 1.71 34.33 -6.48
C THR A 19 0.18 34.29 -6.58
N THR A 20 -0.49 35.42 -6.82
CA THR A 20 -1.96 35.43 -7.01
C THR A 20 -2.40 34.81 -8.32
N VAL A 21 -1.58 34.82 -9.38
CA VAL A 21 -1.85 34.09 -10.64
C VAL A 21 -1.75 32.57 -10.45
N TYR A 22 -0.97 32.08 -9.48
CA TYR A 22 -0.84 30.65 -9.18
C TYR A 22 -1.88 30.11 -8.19
N ILE A 23 -2.69 30.98 -7.56
CA ILE A 23 -3.77 30.62 -6.63
C ILE A 23 -5.11 31.14 -7.18
N ALA A 24 -5.29 31.14 -8.50
CA ALA A 24 -6.64 30.98 -9.00
C ALA A 24 -7.05 29.55 -8.63
N PRO A 25 -8.13 29.33 -7.86
CA PRO A 25 -8.71 28.01 -7.81
C PRO A 25 -8.99 27.66 -9.26
N VAL A 26 -8.36 26.58 -9.74
CA VAL A 26 -8.84 25.89 -10.93
C VAL A 26 -10.26 25.52 -10.57
N GLN A 27 -11.20 26.41 -10.88
CA GLN A 27 -12.58 26.04 -11.08
C GLN A 27 -12.45 25.02 -12.19
N ALA A 28 -12.44 23.75 -11.79
CA ALA A 28 -12.64 22.65 -12.69
C ALA A 28 -13.96 22.99 -13.38
N GLU A 29 -13.85 23.59 -14.57
CA GLU A 29 -14.89 23.43 -15.58
C GLU A 29 -15.17 21.94 -15.57
N GLU A 30 -16.32 21.57 -15.03
CA GLU A 30 -16.80 20.21 -15.00
C GLU A 30 -16.86 19.77 -16.46
N ASP A 31 -15.76 19.17 -16.90
CA ASP A 31 -15.55 18.63 -18.23
C ASP A 31 -16.78 17.74 -18.47
N PRO A 32 -17.75 18.14 -19.33
CA PRO A 32 -19.08 17.49 -19.42
C PRO A 32 -18.99 16.03 -19.91
N LEU A 33 -17.76 15.57 -20.14
CA LEU A 33 -17.35 14.24 -20.57
C LEU A 33 -16.94 13.33 -19.40
N ARG A 34 -16.90 13.82 -18.15
CA ARG A 34 -16.65 13.01 -16.95
C ARG A 34 -17.96 12.73 -16.20
N GLY A 35 -18.20 11.48 -15.84
CA GLY A 35 -19.41 11.08 -15.12
C GLY A 35 -19.21 9.82 -14.28
N ARG A 36 -20.28 9.40 -13.59
CA ARG A 36 -20.33 8.13 -12.87
C ARG A 36 -21.28 7.16 -13.59
N LEU A 37 -20.80 5.94 -13.80
CA LEU A 37 -21.64 4.82 -14.23
C LEU A 37 -22.62 4.46 -13.09
N PRO A 38 -23.72 3.73 -13.39
CA PRO A 38 -24.70 3.30 -12.38
C PRO A 38 -24.11 2.46 -11.25
N ASP A 39 -22.96 1.82 -11.48
CA ASP A 39 -22.21 1.05 -10.50
C ASP A 39 -21.22 1.90 -9.66
N GLY A 40 -21.20 3.21 -9.90
CA GLY A 40 -20.38 4.18 -9.17
C GLY A 40 -18.99 4.44 -9.73
N ARG A 41 -18.57 3.72 -10.79
CA ARG A 41 -17.25 3.89 -11.40
C ARG A 41 -17.16 5.19 -12.19
N ALA A 42 -16.01 5.85 -12.11
CA ALA A 42 -15.74 7.02 -12.93
C ALA A 42 -15.48 6.61 -14.38
N PHE A 43 -16.05 7.35 -15.32
CA PHE A 43 -15.77 7.18 -16.74
C PHE A 43 -15.38 8.51 -17.39
N ARG A 44 -14.63 8.42 -18.48
CA ARG A 44 -14.44 9.50 -19.43
C ARG A 44 -15.02 9.10 -20.77
N THR A 45 -15.64 10.07 -21.42
CA THR A 45 -16.19 9.89 -22.76
C THR A 45 -15.12 10.26 -23.77
N ASP A 46 -14.76 9.33 -24.66
CA ASP A 46 -13.80 9.61 -25.74
C ASP A 46 -14.41 10.57 -26.79
N ALA A 47 -13.58 11.05 -27.72
CA ALA A 47 -14.03 11.94 -28.80
C ALA A 47 -15.09 11.32 -29.73
N LYS A 48 -15.34 10.01 -29.61
CA LYS A 48 -16.36 9.25 -30.37
C LYS A 48 -17.62 8.99 -29.55
N GLY A 49 -17.71 9.46 -28.31
CA GLY A 49 -18.85 9.25 -27.43
C GLY A 49 -18.82 7.93 -26.64
N ASN A 50 -17.74 7.15 -26.69
CA ASN A 50 -17.63 5.91 -25.93
C ASN A 50 -17.22 6.20 -24.49
N GLN A 51 -17.92 5.59 -23.53
CA GLN A 51 -17.57 5.67 -22.12
C GLN A 51 -16.45 4.67 -21.82
N LEU A 52 -15.26 5.19 -21.58
CA LEU A 52 -14.11 4.42 -21.14
C LEU A 52 -13.99 4.54 -19.62
N VAL A 53 -13.91 3.39 -18.95
CA VAL A 53 -13.61 3.34 -17.51
C VAL A 53 -12.19 3.87 -17.34
N ASP A 54 -12.08 5.04 -16.72
CA ASP A 54 -10.81 5.72 -16.54
C ASP A 54 -10.23 5.31 -15.18
N TYR A 55 -9.34 4.32 -15.19
CA TYR A 55 -8.64 3.87 -14.01
C TYR A 55 -7.83 4.99 -13.34
N VAL A 56 -7.39 6.01 -14.09
CA VAL A 56 -6.72 7.18 -13.52
C VAL A 56 -7.72 8.00 -12.72
N ALA A 57 -8.92 8.24 -13.25
CA ALA A 57 -9.98 8.94 -12.53
C ALA A 57 -10.47 8.16 -11.28
N GLU A 58 -10.51 6.82 -11.35
CA GLU A 58 -10.81 5.97 -10.19
C GLU A 58 -9.73 6.10 -9.10
N LEU A 59 -8.45 6.10 -9.49
CA LEU A 59 -7.34 6.31 -8.57
C LEU A 59 -7.34 7.73 -7.97
N GLU A 60 -7.64 8.77 -8.77
CA GLU A 60 -7.79 10.15 -8.28
C GLU A 60 -8.88 10.25 -7.21
N LEU A 61 -10.05 9.66 -7.45
CA LEU A 61 -11.16 9.62 -6.48
C LEU A 61 -10.82 8.78 -5.25
N ALA A 62 -10.11 7.67 -5.41
CA ALA A 62 -9.65 6.85 -4.28
C ALA A 62 -8.67 7.64 -3.40
N VAL A 63 -7.77 8.40 -4.01
CA VAL A 63 -6.82 9.29 -3.31
C VAL A 63 -7.58 10.39 -2.56
N GLU A 64 -8.56 11.06 -3.18
CA GLU A 64 -9.40 12.05 -2.50
C GLU A 64 -10.16 11.46 -1.31
N GLY A 65 -10.74 10.26 -1.49
CA GLY A 65 -11.44 9.54 -0.43
C GLY A 65 -10.51 9.19 0.74
N LEU A 66 -9.28 8.75 0.43
CA LEU A 66 -8.25 8.51 1.43
C LEU A 66 -7.90 9.80 2.18
N ASN A 67 -7.73 10.91 1.46
CA ASN A 67 -7.36 12.21 2.03
C ASN A 67 -8.43 12.72 3.00
N ARG A 68 -9.72 12.61 2.66
CA ARG A 68 -10.82 12.96 3.58
C ARG A 68 -10.81 12.10 4.85
N ARG A 69 -10.51 10.80 4.70
CA ARG A 69 -10.44 9.88 5.84
C ARG A 69 -9.23 10.20 6.74
N VAL A 70 -8.09 10.56 6.15
CA VAL A 70 -6.91 11.02 6.88
C VAL A 70 -7.22 12.31 7.64
N GLN A 71 -7.83 13.31 7.00
CA GLN A 71 -8.25 14.55 7.67
C GLN A 71 -9.23 14.30 8.82
N GLY A 72 -10.18 13.37 8.66
CA GLY A 72 -11.09 12.96 9.74
C GLY A 72 -10.35 12.37 10.94
N LEU A 73 -9.35 11.51 10.70
CA LEU A 73 -8.51 10.93 11.75
C LEU A 73 -7.59 11.97 12.39
N GLU A 74 -7.09 12.93 11.64
CA GLU A 74 -6.29 14.05 12.17
C GLU A 74 -7.12 14.93 13.12
N LEU A 75 -8.38 15.23 12.77
CA LEU A 75 -9.29 15.97 13.65
C LEU A 75 -9.61 15.18 14.93
N GLU A 76 -9.90 13.88 14.82
CA GLU A 76 -10.18 13.02 15.97
C GLU A 76 -8.95 12.91 16.90
N THR A 77 -7.75 12.78 16.34
CA THR A 77 -6.51 12.73 17.14
C THR A 77 -6.22 14.07 17.81
N GLN A 78 -6.46 15.20 17.15
CA GLN A 78 -6.36 16.52 17.79
C GLN A 78 -7.38 16.69 18.92
N GLU A 79 -8.62 16.22 18.75
CA GLU A 79 -9.64 16.29 19.81
C GLU A 79 -9.24 15.45 21.03
N LYS A 80 -8.75 14.22 20.80
CA LYS A 80 -8.20 13.37 21.87
C LYS A 80 -6.98 14.00 22.54
N GLN A 81 -6.08 14.63 21.79
CA GLN A 81 -4.94 15.34 22.37
C GLN A 81 -5.38 16.49 23.27
N LYS A 82 -6.40 17.27 22.88
CA LYS A 82 -7.00 18.31 23.74
C LYS A 82 -7.62 17.73 25.02
N VAL A 83 -8.17 16.51 24.99
CA VAL A 83 -8.65 15.82 26.20
C VAL A 83 -7.47 15.47 27.11
N ILE A 84 -6.38 14.91 26.55
CA ILE A 84 -5.17 14.56 27.29
C ILE A 84 -4.54 15.81 27.94
N ASP A 85 -4.39 16.90 27.19
CA ASP A 85 -3.80 18.14 27.71
C ASP A 85 -4.66 18.75 28.83
N ARG A 86 -6.00 18.63 28.73
CA ARG A 86 -6.93 19.02 29.80
C ARG A 86 -6.78 18.15 31.06
N LEU A 87 -6.63 16.83 30.91
CA LEU A 87 -6.39 15.92 32.03
C LEU A 87 -5.03 16.19 32.70
N ASN A 88 -3.98 16.44 31.90
CA ASN A 88 -2.64 16.71 32.39
C ASN A 88 -2.51 18.08 33.09
N SER A 89 -3.28 19.08 32.67
CA SER A 89 -3.28 20.42 33.27
C SER A 89 -4.06 20.50 34.58
N GLY A 90 -4.74 19.43 35.00
CA GLY A 90 -5.50 19.40 36.26
C GLY A 90 -6.71 20.35 36.28
N ALA A 91 -7.14 20.86 35.12
CA ALA A 91 -8.29 21.74 35.01
C ALA A 91 -9.58 20.94 35.30
N PRO A 92 -10.42 21.34 36.27
CA PRO A 92 -11.67 20.66 36.57
C PRO A 92 -12.58 20.70 35.34
N GLN A 93 -13.16 19.56 34.99
CA GLN A 93 -14.13 19.46 33.89
C GLN A 93 -15.33 20.37 34.16
N THR A 94 -15.41 21.53 33.50
CA THR A 94 -16.59 22.41 33.54
C THR A 94 -17.71 21.94 32.59
N GLY A 95 -17.65 20.68 32.15
CA GLY A 95 -18.67 20.01 31.35
C GLY A 95 -18.89 18.59 31.86
N THR A 96 -19.29 18.46 33.12
CA THR A 96 -19.76 17.20 33.69
C THR A 96 -21.22 16.98 33.31
N LEU A 97 -21.52 15.88 32.62
CA LEU A 97 -22.76 15.17 32.91
C LEU A 97 -22.63 14.73 34.37
N SER A 98 -23.27 15.46 35.27
CA SER A 98 -23.21 15.15 36.69
C SER A 98 -24.07 13.91 36.96
N GLU A 99 -23.49 12.89 37.58
CA GLU A 99 -24.19 11.69 38.08
C GLU A 99 -25.34 12.01 39.06
N THR A 100 -25.46 13.26 39.51
CA THR A 100 -26.59 13.78 40.29
C THR A 100 -27.94 13.80 39.56
N ASP A 101 -27.97 13.69 38.23
CA ASP A 101 -29.23 13.62 37.44
C ASP A 101 -29.75 12.18 37.23
N LEU A 102 -29.02 11.16 37.68
CA LEU A 102 -29.42 9.74 37.54
C LEU A 102 -29.96 9.10 38.82
N LEU A 103 -30.12 9.86 39.91
CA LEU A 103 -30.75 9.38 41.14
C LEU A 103 -32.04 10.16 41.44
N PRO A 104 -33.22 9.51 41.43
CA PRO A 104 -34.44 10.13 41.93
C PRO A 104 -34.37 10.16 43.46
N GLY A 105 -34.01 11.31 44.03
CA GLY A 105 -34.15 11.59 45.46
C GLY A 105 -32.85 11.56 46.26
N GLY A 106 -32.04 12.61 46.12
CA GLY A 106 -30.92 12.90 47.01
C GLY A 106 -31.08 14.29 47.61
N ALA A 107 -31.77 14.39 48.74
CA ALA A 107 -31.86 15.63 49.51
C ALA A 107 -30.47 16.06 50.00
N ASN A 108 -30.17 17.33 49.73
CA ASN A 108 -28.97 18.05 50.13
C ASN A 108 -28.77 18.00 51.67
N LEU A 109 -27.78 17.24 52.15
CA LEU A 109 -27.34 17.20 53.55
C LEU A 109 -25.84 17.51 53.67
N GLN A 110 -25.37 18.54 52.98
CA GLN A 110 -24.04 19.12 53.23
C GLN A 110 -24.19 20.60 53.60
N ASN A 111 -24.63 20.84 54.83
CA ASN A 111 -24.31 22.04 55.62
C ASN A 111 -24.78 21.82 57.06
N ALA A 112 -24.04 21.00 57.80
CA ALA A 112 -24.13 20.95 59.25
C ALA A 112 -22.74 20.66 59.83
N LYS A 113 -21.85 21.66 59.74
CA LYS A 113 -20.68 21.77 60.61
C LYS A 113 -21.21 22.15 62.00
N ALA A 114 -21.67 21.15 62.76
CA ALA A 114 -22.05 21.33 64.14
C ALA A 114 -20.80 21.22 65.01
N GLU A 115 -20.42 22.33 65.63
CA GLU A 115 -19.53 22.34 66.80
C GLU A 115 -20.13 21.46 67.90
N PRO A 116 -19.31 20.68 68.63
CA PRO A 116 -19.80 19.97 69.81
C PRO A 116 -20.08 20.99 70.91
N ALA A 117 -21.35 21.35 71.10
CA ALA A 117 -21.79 22.05 72.30
C ALA A 117 -21.52 21.15 73.51
N LYS A 118 -20.64 21.63 74.41
CA LYS A 118 -20.50 21.11 75.78
C LYS A 118 -21.83 21.30 76.49
N ILE A 119 -22.61 20.23 76.60
CA ILE A 119 -23.76 20.15 77.49
C ILE A 119 -23.24 19.56 78.80
N ASP A 120 -23.01 20.42 79.79
CA ASP A 120 -22.83 20.01 81.18
C ASP A 120 -24.18 19.49 81.71
N CYS A 121 -24.42 18.18 81.56
CA CYS A 121 -25.54 17.50 82.21
C CYS A 121 -25.21 17.24 83.68
N PRO A 122 -26.11 17.59 84.63
CA PRO A 122 -25.96 17.22 86.03
C PRO A 122 -26.04 15.69 86.22
N PRO A 123 -25.35 15.13 87.23
CA PRO A 123 -25.35 13.70 87.49
C PRO A 123 -26.77 13.24 87.85
N ALA A 124 -27.38 12.44 86.97
CA ALA A 124 -28.65 11.80 87.25
C ALA A 124 -28.51 10.84 88.46
N PRO A 125 -29.49 10.80 89.37
CA PRO A 125 -29.46 9.92 90.53
C PRO A 125 -29.46 8.45 90.09
N VAL A 126 -28.47 7.70 90.59
CA VAL A 126 -28.31 6.25 90.40
C VAL A 126 -29.44 5.54 91.15
N LEU A 127 -30.58 5.37 90.48
CA LEU A 127 -31.58 4.38 90.88
C LEU A 127 -31.09 3.02 90.36
N ALA A 128 -30.60 2.18 91.27
CA ALA A 128 -30.23 0.81 90.97
C ALA A 128 -31.46 0.09 90.37
N PRO A 129 -31.40 -0.40 89.12
CA PRO A 129 -32.51 -1.15 88.56
C PRO A 129 -32.63 -2.46 89.34
N VAL A 130 -33.80 -2.69 89.94
CA VAL A 130 -34.18 -3.99 90.44
C VAL A 130 -34.44 -4.87 89.21
N VAL A 131 -33.38 -5.52 88.74
CA VAL A 131 -33.43 -6.46 87.62
C VAL A 131 -34.03 -7.76 88.14
N ASP A 132 -35.25 -8.06 87.71
CA ASP A 132 -35.91 -9.34 87.97
C ASP A 132 -35.13 -10.49 87.30
N ASP A 133 -35.16 -11.70 87.87
CA ASP A 133 -34.30 -12.81 87.43
C ASP A 133 -34.54 -13.20 85.96
N SER A 134 -35.76 -13.00 85.44
CA SER A 134 -36.10 -13.19 84.03
C SER A 134 -35.33 -12.24 83.09
N GLN A 135 -35.03 -11.01 83.52
CA GLN A 135 -34.28 -10.04 82.70
C GLN A 135 -32.79 -10.38 82.66
N LYS A 136 -32.26 -11.08 83.68
CA LYS A 136 -30.86 -11.52 83.71
C LYS A 136 -30.57 -12.58 82.65
N GLU A 137 -31.49 -13.52 82.44
CA GLU A 137 -31.37 -14.53 81.38
C GLU A 137 -31.39 -13.90 79.97
N GLU A 138 -32.32 -12.97 79.72
CA GLU A 138 -32.37 -12.24 78.45
C GLU A 138 -31.09 -11.43 78.20
N ILE A 139 -30.53 -10.78 79.23
CA ILE A 139 -29.26 -10.05 79.13
C ILE A 139 -28.10 -11.01 78.79
N LEU A 140 -28.07 -12.21 79.39
CA LEU A 140 -27.06 -13.22 79.09
C LEU A 140 -27.17 -13.72 77.65
N GLU A 141 -28.38 -14.01 77.18
CA GLU A 141 -28.62 -14.43 75.81
C GLU A 141 -28.22 -13.34 74.79
N LEU A 142 -28.60 -12.08 75.06
CA LEU A 142 -28.19 -10.94 74.23
C LEU A 142 -26.67 -10.75 74.21
N ARG A 143 -25.97 -10.97 75.32
CA ARG A 143 -24.49 -10.95 75.35
C ARG A 143 -23.90 -12.06 74.49
N SER A 144 -24.40 -13.29 74.60
CA SER A 144 -23.95 -14.41 73.77
C SER A 144 -24.21 -14.15 72.28
N ARG A 145 -25.37 -13.60 71.93
CA ARG A 145 -25.71 -13.20 70.56
C ARG A 145 -24.78 -12.11 70.05
N ASN A 146 -24.47 -11.10 70.85
CA ASN A 146 -23.54 -10.04 70.49
C ASN A 146 -22.11 -10.55 70.29
N GLN A 147 -21.64 -11.50 71.11
CA GLN A 147 -20.34 -12.14 70.90
C GLN A 147 -20.29 -12.91 69.57
N LEU A 148 -21.35 -13.65 69.23
CA LEU A 148 -21.44 -14.35 67.94
C LEU A 148 -21.45 -13.38 66.76
N LEU A 149 -22.22 -12.29 66.86
CA LEU A 149 -22.27 -11.25 65.82
C LEU A 149 -20.92 -10.56 65.66
N GLN A 150 -20.21 -10.28 66.75
CA GLN A 150 -18.85 -9.73 66.70
C GLN A 150 -17.89 -10.68 65.98
N GLY A 151 -17.94 -11.98 66.29
CA GLY A 151 -17.13 -12.98 65.60
C GLY A 151 -17.41 -13.06 64.09
N LYS A 152 -18.68 -12.94 63.68
CA LYS A 152 -19.08 -12.88 62.26
C LYS A 152 -18.62 -11.59 61.57
N LEU A 153 -18.64 -10.46 62.28
CA LEU A 153 -18.14 -9.19 61.76
C LEU A 153 -16.62 -9.23 61.56
N ASP A 154 -15.89 -9.81 62.52
CA ASP A 154 -14.44 -10.00 62.43
C ASP A 154 -14.06 -10.97 61.29
N SER A 155 -14.83 -12.04 61.08
CA SER A 155 -14.59 -12.95 59.95
C SER A 155 -14.87 -12.28 58.60
N SER A 156 -15.96 -11.53 58.49
CA SER A 156 -16.29 -10.77 57.27
C SER A 156 -15.25 -9.69 56.98
N ALA A 157 -14.75 -8.99 58.00
CA ALA A 157 -13.68 -8.01 57.85
C ALA A 157 -12.39 -8.63 57.29
N LYS A 158 -12.04 -9.84 57.76
CA LYS A 158 -10.89 -10.62 57.22
C LYS A 158 -11.11 -11.04 55.77
N GLU A 159 -12.31 -11.50 55.41
CA GLU A 159 -12.65 -11.84 54.03
C GLU A 159 -12.55 -10.63 53.10
N LEU A 160 -13.09 -9.47 53.51
CA LEU A 160 -12.99 -8.23 52.73
C LEU A 160 -11.54 -7.77 52.57
N ALA A 161 -10.71 -7.90 53.61
CA ALA A 161 -9.29 -7.59 53.51
C ALA A 161 -8.58 -8.51 52.49
N ASN A 162 -8.86 -9.82 52.53
CA ASN A 162 -8.31 -10.78 51.57
C ASN A 162 -8.77 -10.48 50.13
N LEU A 163 -10.06 -10.18 49.92
CA LEU A 163 -10.59 -9.83 48.61
C LEU A 163 -9.95 -8.56 48.06
N ARG A 164 -9.73 -7.54 48.90
CA ARG A 164 -9.00 -6.32 48.50
C ARG A 164 -7.58 -6.64 48.05
N THR A 165 -6.84 -7.48 48.78
CA THR A 165 -5.48 -7.89 48.39
C THR A 165 -5.44 -8.68 47.09
N VAL A 166 -6.40 -9.58 46.87
CA VAL A 166 -6.52 -10.33 45.61
C VAL A 166 -6.84 -9.40 44.44
N LEU A 167 -7.76 -8.46 44.63
CA LEU A 167 -8.11 -7.48 43.61
C LEU A 167 -6.92 -6.59 43.25
N THR A 168 -6.22 -6.03 44.24
CA THR A 168 -5.05 -5.16 43.97
C THR A 168 -3.92 -5.91 43.27
N SER A 169 -3.70 -7.17 43.63
CA SER A 169 -2.72 -8.03 42.96
C SER A 169 -3.13 -8.35 41.53
N ARG A 170 -4.41 -8.66 41.29
CA ARG A 170 -4.94 -8.97 39.96
C ARG A 170 -4.95 -7.74 39.05
N THR A 171 -5.34 -6.57 39.54
CA THR A 171 -5.31 -5.33 38.75
C THR A 171 -3.88 -4.93 38.43
N GLY A 172 -2.97 -4.98 39.41
CA GLY A 172 -1.55 -4.69 39.18
C GLY A 172 -0.90 -5.64 38.15
N ALA A 173 -1.19 -6.94 38.23
CA ALA A 173 -0.70 -7.91 37.25
C ALA A 173 -1.26 -7.63 35.85
N SER A 174 -2.57 -7.38 35.73
CA SER A 174 -3.22 -7.04 34.47
C SER A 174 -2.64 -5.76 33.85
N ASP A 175 -2.42 -4.71 34.64
CA ASP A 175 -1.85 -3.43 34.18
C ASP A 175 -0.40 -3.61 33.70
N THR A 176 0.41 -4.39 34.42
CA THR A 176 1.78 -4.68 33.98
C THR A 176 1.81 -5.47 32.66
N GLN A 177 0.87 -6.39 32.46
CA GLN A 177 0.77 -7.16 31.22
C GLN A 177 0.30 -6.27 30.06
N LEU A 178 -0.70 -5.42 30.27
CA LEU A 178 -1.17 -4.47 29.27
C LEU A 178 -0.04 -3.52 28.84
N ARG A 179 0.75 -3.02 29.81
CA ARG A 179 1.90 -2.17 29.53
C ARG A 179 2.96 -2.87 28.69
N ARG A 180 3.32 -4.13 29.02
CA ARG A 180 4.26 -4.92 28.21
C ARG A 180 3.74 -5.15 26.79
N ASN A 181 2.44 -5.45 26.63
CA ASN A 181 1.84 -5.64 25.32
C ASN A 181 1.86 -4.34 24.49
N MET A 182 1.58 -3.19 25.11
CA MET A 182 1.68 -1.90 24.43
C MET A 182 3.11 -1.53 24.04
N GLU A 183 4.09 -1.83 24.90
CA GLU A 183 5.50 -1.65 24.59
C GLU A 183 5.95 -2.55 23.43
N ALA A 184 5.55 -3.83 23.42
CA ALA A 184 5.81 -4.75 22.31
C ALA A 184 5.18 -4.30 20.98
N MET A 185 3.92 -3.87 20.99
CA MET A 185 3.27 -3.34 19.79
C MET A 185 3.96 -2.08 19.26
N ARG A 186 4.48 -1.21 20.15
CA ARG A 186 5.26 -0.03 19.75
C ARG A 186 6.58 -0.41 19.09
N THR A 187 7.29 -1.41 19.64
CA THR A 187 8.54 -1.87 19.04
C THR A 187 8.30 -2.53 17.68
N ASP A 188 7.24 -3.32 17.53
CA ASP A 188 6.91 -3.97 16.27
C ASP A 188 6.56 -2.93 15.19
N LEU A 189 5.77 -1.91 15.54
CA LEU A 189 5.41 -0.82 14.64
C LEU A 189 6.63 0.01 14.22
N GLU A 190 7.62 0.19 15.10
CA GLU A 190 8.86 0.89 14.77
C GLU A 190 9.73 0.07 13.81
N VAL A 191 9.86 -1.24 14.03
CA VAL A 191 10.57 -2.14 13.11
C VAL A 191 9.91 -2.17 11.74
N GLU A 192 8.57 -2.23 11.68
CA GLU A 192 7.84 -2.20 10.42
C GLU A 192 8.06 -0.88 9.66
N LYS A 193 8.03 0.26 10.35
CA LYS A 193 8.35 1.57 9.75
C LYS A 193 9.74 1.60 9.15
N GLN A 194 10.75 1.11 9.87
CA GLN A 194 12.14 1.06 9.38
C GLN A 194 12.27 0.16 8.15
N MET A 195 11.59 -0.99 8.14
CA MET A 195 11.59 -1.91 7.00
C MET A 195 10.95 -1.26 5.76
N VAL A 196 9.81 -0.59 5.93
CA VAL A 196 9.13 0.13 4.84
C VAL A 196 9.97 1.29 4.32
N GLU A 197 10.65 2.02 5.20
CA GLU A 197 11.57 3.11 4.81
C GLU A 197 12.77 2.57 4.02
N GLN A 198 13.35 1.46 4.46
CA GLN A 198 14.42 0.79 3.75
C GLN A 198 13.98 0.32 2.35
N GLU A 199 12.81 -0.33 2.23
CA GLU A 199 12.26 -0.76 0.95
C GLU A 199 12.02 0.44 0.01
N ASN A 200 11.41 1.52 0.52
CA ASN A 200 11.18 2.74 -0.25
C ASN A 200 12.48 3.38 -0.74
N SER A 201 13.53 3.39 0.09
CA SER A 201 14.84 3.90 -0.32
C SER A 201 15.47 3.04 -1.43
N GLY A 202 15.30 1.71 -1.35
CA GLY A 202 15.73 0.76 -2.37
C GLY A 202 15.00 0.98 -3.70
N LEU A 203 13.67 1.12 -3.65
CA LEU A 203 12.85 1.39 -4.83
C LEU A 203 13.18 2.73 -5.49
N ARG A 204 13.40 3.80 -4.71
CA ARG A 204 13.83 5.11 -5.22
C ARG A 204 15.18 5.04 -5.95
N THR A 205 16.11 4.24 -5.43
CA THR A 205 17.41 4.01 -6.06
C THR A 205 17.26 3.26 -7.39
N GLN A 206 16.42 2.21 -7.42
CA GLN A 206 16.11 1.48 -8.65
C GLN A 206 15.44 2.37 -9.71
N ILE A 207 14.49 3.21 -9.32
CA ILE A 207 13.82 4.17 -10.23
C ILE A 207 14.85 5.14 -10.80
N SER A 208 15.74 5.69 -9.97
CA SER A 208 16.79 6.60 -10.41
C SER A 208 17.74 5.95 -11.43
N GLU A 209 18.15 4.71 -11.18
CA GLU A 209 19.01 3.94 -12.10
C GLU A 209 18.29 3.61 -13.42
N LEU A 210 17.02 3.25 -13.38
CA LEU A 210 16.22 3.00 -14.59
C LEU A 210 16.06 4.27 -15.42
N ASN A 211 15.79 5.41 -14.78
CA ASN A 211 15.68 6.71 -15.47
C ASN A 211 17.02 7.14 -16.09
N ARG A 212 18.14 6.89 -15.40
CA ARG A 212 19.49 7.11 -15.96
C ARG A 212 19.69 6.30 -17.23
N ARG A 213 19.43 4.99 -17.19
CA ARG A 213 19.54 4.10 -18.36
C ARG A 213 18.60 4.50 -19.50
N LEU A 214 17.38 4.92 -19.19
CA LEU A 214 16.43 5.41 -20.18
C LEU A 214 16.98 6.64 -20.92
N THR A 215 17.58 7.58 -20.16
CA THR A 215 18.19 8.78 -20.71
C THR A 215 19.40 8.46 -21.59
N GLU A 216 20.27 7.55 -21.14
CA GLU A 216 21.42 7.06 -21.92
C GLU A 216 20.98 6.41 -23.23
N ASN A 217 20.03 5.49 -23.18
CA ASN A 217 19.48 4.83 -24.37
C ASN A 217 18.82 5.85 -25.33
N SER A 218 18.13 6.85 -24.80
CA SER A 218 17.53 7.92 -25.61
C SER A 218 18.60 8.73 -26.36
N ASN A 219 19.70 9.06 -25.69
CA ASN A 219 20.82 9.77 -26.31
C ASN A 219 21.50 8.91 -27.39
N GLU A 220 21.73 7.62 -27.11
CA GLU A 220 22.27 6.68 -28.09
C GLU A 220 21.38 6.56 -29.34
N LEU A 221 20.05 6.45 -29.15
CA LEU A 221 19.10 6.43 -30.26
C LEU A 221 19.14 7.72 -31.08
N GLN A 222 19.30 8.87 -30.45
CA GLN A 222 19.44 10.15 -31.15
C GLN A 222 20.74 10.18 -31.98
N THR A 223 21.86 9.72 -31.42
CA THR A 223 23.13 9.59 -32.15
C THR A 223 23.05 8.59 -33.30
N LEU A 224 22.36 7.46 -33.13
CA LEU A 224 22.15 6.50 -34.21
C LEU A 224 21.28 7.09 -35.32
N ARG A 225 20.22 7.83 -34.98
CA ARG A 225 19.38 8.53 -35.96
C ARG A 225 20.16 9.55 -36.78
N SER A 226 21.02 10.36 -36.15
CA SER A 226 21.85 11.31 -36.89
C SER A 226 22.81 10.59 -37.86
N ARG A 227 23.47 9.52 -37.41
CA ARG A 227 24.37 8.73 -38.26
C ARG A 227 23.67 8.06 -39.45
N VAL A 228 22.42 7.62 -39.28
CA VAL A 228 21.60 7.08 -40.37
C VAL A 228 21.27 8.18 -41.36
N SER A 229 20.82 9.35 -40.88
CA SER A 229 20.54 10.51 -41.74
C SER A 229 21.76 10.96 -42.54
N ASP A 230 22.95 11.00 -41.93
CA ASP A 230 24.19 11.38 -42.62
C ASP A 230 24.53 10.38 -43.74
N ARG A 231 24.37 9.08 -43.45
CA ARG A 231 24.61 8.00 -44.44
C ARG A 231 23.62 8.05 -45.59
N ASP A 232 22.34 8.32 -45.32
CA ASP A 232 21.33 8.49 -46.37
C ASP A 232 21.68 9.67 -47.28
N GLY A 233 22.20 10.77 -46.71
CA GLY A 233 22.76 11.89 -47.47
C GLY A 233 23.92 11.47 -48.38
N SER A 234 24.93 10.79 -47.84
CA SER A 234 26.07 10.28 -48.64
C SER A 234 25.64 9.31 -49.75
N ILE A 235 24.65 8.45 -49.49
CA ILE A 235 24.11 7.53 -50.51
C ILE A 235 23.43 8.33 -51.64
N ALA A 236 22.68 9.38 -51.30
CA ALA A 236 22.05 10.24 -52.30
C ALA A 236 23.09 10.98 -53.17
N GLU A 237 24.16 11.49 -52.58
CA GLU A 237 25.28 12.12 -53.30
C GLU A 237 25.99 11.14 -54.25
N LEU A 238 26.29 9.92 -53.76
CA LEU A 238 26.90 8.88 -54.58
C LEU A 238 26.01 8.46 -55.75
N ARG A 239 24.70 8.35 -55.54
CA ARG A 239 23.73 8.07 -56.61
C ARG A 239 23.72 9.19 -57.65
N ALA A 240 23.68 10.45 -57.23
CA ALA A 240 23.72 11.59 -58.14
C ALA A 240 25.03 11.63 -58.96
N SER A 241 26.17 11.33 -58.32
CA SER A 241 27.47 11.24 -58.98
C SER A 241 27.51 10.09 -60.00
N LEU A 242 26.95 8.93 -59.66
CA LEU A 242 26.85 7.78 -60.57
C LEU A 242 25.99 8.10 -61.80
N ASP A 243 24.85 8.76 -61.61
CA ASP A 243 23.96 9.18 -62.69
C ASP A 243 24.64 10.20 -63.62
N GLN A 244 25.42 11.13 -63.05
CA GLN A 244 26.19 12.08 -63.84
C GLN A 244 27.27 11.38 -64.67
N ALA A 245 28.04 10.47 -64.06
CA ALA A 245 29.07 9.70 -64.76
C ALA A 245 28.47 8.83 -65.89
N ALA A 246 27.25 8.31 -65.69
CA ALA A 246 26.54 7.57 -66.73
C ALA A 246 26.17 8.45 -67.93
N ARG A 247 25.74 9.71 -67.69
CA ARG A 247 25.47 10.69 -68.75
C ARG A 247 26.74 11.08 -69.51
N ASP A 248 27.81 11.41 -68.80
CA ASP A 248 29.09 11.78 -69.42
C ASP A 248 29.62 10.64 -70.30
N LYS A 249 29.46 9.39 -69.86
CA LYS A 249 29.81 8.21 -70.66
C LYS A 249 28.96 8.08 -71.94
N GLN A 250 27.65 8.36 -71.87
CA GLN A 250 26.78 8.36 -73.04
C GLN A 250 27.17 9.46 -74.05
N GLU A 251 27.51 10.65 -73.56
CA GLU A 251 27.98 11.77 -74.39
C GLU A 251 29.31 11.43 -75.10
N MET A 252 30.26 10.85 -74.37
CA MET A 252 31.52 10.36 -74.95
C MET A 252 31.30 9.27 -76.01
N GLN A 253 30.33 8.37 -75.82
CA GLN A 253 29.98 7.37 -76.82
C GLN A 253 29.36 7.99 -78.07
N ALA A 254 28.48 9.00 -77.91
CA ALA A 254 27.89 9.72 -79.04
C ALA A 254 28.96 10.42 -79.89
N LEU A 255 29.93 11.08 -79.26
CA LEU A 255 31.07 11.73 -79.96
C LEU A 255 31.97 10.74 -80.71
N ARG A 256 32.05 9.48 -80.26
CA ARG A 256 32.85 8.44 -80.92
C ARG A 256 32.22 7.94 -82.23
N VAL A 257 30.90 8.03 -82.38
CA VAL A 257 30.18 7.59 -83.60
C VAL A 257 30.38 8.54 -84.78
N THR A 258 30.83 9.78 -84.55
CA THR A 258 31.05 10.80 -85.60
C THR A 258 32.46 10.84 -86.19
N ALA A 259 33.38 9.97 -85.76
CA ALA A 259 34.73 9.89 -86.33
C ALA A 259 34.78 8.93 -87.55
N PRO A 260 35.39 9.31 -88.69
CA PRO A 260 35.46 8.45 -89.88
C PRO A 260 36.26 7.18 -89.61
N ALA A 261 35.72 6.06 -90.07
CA ALA A 261 36.26 4.71 -89.88
C ALA A 261 37.70 4.60 -90.38
N THR A 262 38.64 4.37 -89.47
CA THR A 262 39.95 3.80 -89.79
C THR A 262 39.83 2.27 -89.88
N PRO A 263 40.62 1.63 -90.76
CA PRO A 263 40.41 0.24 -91.14
C PRO A 263 40.81 -0.74 -90.03
N ASN A 264 39.96 -1.76 -89.89
CA ASN A 264 40.13 -3.01 -89.15
C ASN A 264 41.58 -3.33 -88.76
N LEU A 265 41.84 -3.27 -87.45
CA LEU A 265 42.86 -4.10 -86.83
C LEU A 265 42.16 -5.14 -85.95
N ASP A 266 42.40 -6.38 -86.37
CA ASP A 266 42.00 -7.66 -85.82
C ASP A 266 42.47 -7.79 -84.36
N TYR A 267 41.59 -7.43 -83.41
CA TYR A 267 41.80 -7.70 -81.99
C TYR A 267 40.96 -8.89 -81.55
N ARG A 268 41.65 -10.04 -81.58
CA ARG A 268 41.43 -11.29 -80.86
C ARG A 268 40.51 -11.16 -79.64
N GLU A 269 39.37 -11.83 -79.69
CA GLU A 269 38.45 -12.03 -78.56
C GLU A 269 39.17 -12.62 -77.34
N VAL A 270 39.29 -11.83 -76.27
CA VAL A 270 39.56 -12.35 -74.94
C VAL A 270 38.22 -12.69 -74.31
N LYS A 271 37.93 -13.99 -74.20
CA LYS A 271 36.84 -14.54 -73.39
C LYS A 271 36.99 -14.06 -71.95
N ILE A 272 36.26 -13.01 -71.58
CA ILE A 272 36.03 -12.68 -70.17
C ILE A 272 35.00 -13.70 -69.68
N LYS A 273 35.43 -14.60 -68.81
CA LYS A 273 34.55 -15.48 -68.05
C LYS A 273 33.55 -14.60 -67.32
N THR A 274 32.28 -14.71 -67.71
CA THR A 274 31.15 -14.21 -66.95
C THR A 274 31.05 -15.12 -65.73
N ASP A 275 31.71 -14.73 -64.65
CA ASP A 275 31.51 -15.39 -63.36
C ASP A 275 30.03 -15.23 -63.00
N GLN A 276 29.35 -16.37 -62.97
CA GLN A 276 28.00 -16.51 -62.48
C GLN A 276 27.93 -15.86 -61.10
N GLY A 277 27.13 -14.80 -61.00
CA GLY A 277 26.75 -14.24 -59.71
C GLY A 277 26.14 -15.36 -58.86
N PRO A 278 26.49 -15.46 -57.56
CA PRO A 278 25.91 -16.46 -56.69
C PRO A 278 24.39 -16.25 -56.65
N SER A 279 23.67 -17.31 -57.00
CA SER A 279 22.24 -17.47 -56.86
C SER A 279 21.80 -17.12 -55.44
N LEU A 280 21.15 -15.95 -55.32
CA LEU A 280 20.50 -15.39 -54.12
C LEU A 280 19.18 -16.12 -53.78
N GLU A 281 19.20 -17.45 -53.76
CA GLU A 281 18.04 -18.26 -53.42
C GLU A 281 18.44 -19.43 -52.52
N GLN A 282 19.06 -19.18 -51.36
CA GLN A 282 19.22 -20.24 -50.35
C GLN A 282 19.51 -19.81 -48.89
N GLU A 283 19.21 -18.58 -48.47
CA GLU A 283 19.46 -18.17 -47.07
C GLU A 283 18.22 -18.06 -46.16
N ASP A 284 16.99 -18.22 -46.66
CA ASP A 284 15.81 -17.78 -45.90
C ASP A 284 15.14 -18.83 -44.99
N GLN A 285 15.82 -19.94 -44.66
CA GLN A 285 15.27 -20.97 -43.76
C GLN A 285 16.15 -21.35 -42.56
N SER A 286 17.42 -20.96 -42.51
CA SER A 286 18.27 -21.22 -41.34
C SER A 286 18.31 -20.06 -40.33
N GLU A 287 17.96 -18.83 -40.74
CA GLU A 287 17.92 -17.66 -39.84
C GLU A 287 16.68 -17.61 -38.92
N ARG A 288 15.69 -18.51 -39.11
CA ARG A 288 14.50 -18.58 -38.24
C ARG A 288 14.76 -19.18 -36.86
N ALA A 289 15.96 -19.71 -36.58
CA ALA A 289 16.26 -20.39 -35.32
C ALA A 289 17.20 -19.62 -34.37
N ALA A 290 17.89 -18.59 -34.82
CA ALA A 290 18.75 -17.78 -33.96
C ALA A 290 17.93 -16.65 -33.34
N TYR A 291 17.25 -16.94 -32.23
CA TYR A 291 16.62 -15.93 -31.40
C TYR A 291 17.62 -14.79 -31.14
N SER A 292 17.27 -13.56 -31.54
CA SER A 292 18.07 -12.38 -31.22
C SER A 292 18.45 -12.40 -29.72
N PRO A 293 19.72 -12.17 -29.35
CA PRO A 293 20.15 -12.15 -27.96
C PRO A 293 19.28 -11.25 -27.06
N ALA A 294 18.69 -10.19 -27.61
CA ALA A 294 17.74 -9.34 -26.91
C ALA A 294 16.43 -10.05 -26.55
N ARG A 295 15.91 -10.89 -27.45
CA ARG A 295 14.67 -11.67 -27.22
C ARG A 295 14.89 -12.75 -26.16
N MET A 296 16.05 -13.41 -26.16
CA MET A 296 16.45 -14.35 -25.10
C MET A 296 16.48 -13.68 -23.72
N ARG A 297 17.15 -12.51 -23.62
CA ARG A 297 17.18 -11.73 -22.36
C ARG A 297 15.78 -11.32 -21.89
N ALA A 298 14.90 -10.94 -22.81
CA ALA A 298 13.51 -10.59 -22.48
C ALA A 298 12.75 -11.81 -21.92
N VAL A 299 12.88 -12.98 -22.54
CA VAL A 299 12.27 -14.23 -22.05
C VAL A 299 12.80 -14.59 -20.66
N GLU A 300 14.11 -14.53 -20.45
CA GLU A 300 14.73 -14.82 -19.16
C GLU A 300 14.31 -13.83 -18.07
N SER A 301 14.21 -12.54 -18.38
CA SER A 301 13.75 -11.50 -17.46
C SER A 301 12.30 -11.75 -17.02
N VAL A 302 11.40 -12.02 -17.97
CA VAL A 302 10.00 -12.32 -17.67
C VAL A 302 9.88 -13.63 -16.89
N ARG A 303 10.66 -14.65 -17.25
CA ARG A 303 10.71 -15.94 -16.53
C ARG A 303 11.16 -15.74 -15.08
N GLY A 304 12.18 -14.92 -14.83
CA GLY A 304 12.67 -14.60 -13.48
C GLY A 304 11.60 -13.93 -12.60
N SER A 305 10.89 -12.95 -13.16
CA SER A 305 9.74 -12.33 -12.48
C SER A 305 8.65 -13.37 -12.18
N MET A 306 8.35 -14.25 -13.13
CA MET A 306 7.29 -15.25 -12.98
C MET A 306 7.63 -16.32 -11.93
N LEU A 307 8.89 -16.73 -11.82
CA LEU A 307 9.37 -17.62 -10.76
C LEU A 307 9.23 -16.99 -9.38
N THR A 308 9.47 -15.68 -9.27
CA THR A 308 9.27 -14.93 -8.03
C THR A 308 7.79 -14.94 -7.62
N ASP A 309 6.88 -14.73 -8.57
CA ASP A 309 5.44 -14.79 -8.32
C ASP A 309 4.98 -16.20 -7.93
N LEU A 310 5.51 -17.25 -8.57
CA LEU A 310 5.25 -18.65 -8.20
C LEU A 310 5.70 -18.96 -6.76
N ASN A 311 6.83 -18.41 -6.33
CA ASN A 311 7.30 -18.58 -4.94
C ASN A 311 6.37 -17.89 -3.94
N LYS A 312 5.87 -16.69 -4.26
CA LYS A 312 4.85 -15.99 -3.46
C LYS A 312 3.55 -16.80 -3.36
N VAL A 313 3.08 -17.37 -4.47
CA VAL A 313 1.91 -18.26 -4.48
C VAL A 313 2.16 -19.51 -3.64
N GLY A 314 3.36 -20.11 -3.70
CA GLY A 314 3.75 -21.22 -2.84
C GLY A 314 3.66 -20.88 -1.34
N ALA A 315 4.10 -19.68 -0.94
CA ALA A 315 3.96 -19.22 0.44
C ALA A 315 2.48 -19.07 0.85
N LEU A 316 1.62 -18.54 -0.03
CA LEU A 316 0.18 -18.44 0.22
C LEU A 316 -0.48 -19.81 0.38
N ILE A 317 -0.10 -20.81 -0.41
CA ILE A 317 -0.58 -22.19 -0.26
C ILE A 317 -0.24 -22.73 1.13
N SER A 318 1.01 -22.52 1.59
CA SER A 318 1.43 -22.94 2.93
C SER A 318 0.60 -22.29 4.04
N THR A 319 0.33 -20.98 3.94
CA THR A 319 -0.54 -20.25 4.87
C THR A 319 -1.96 -20.80 4.86
N ARG A 320 -2.54 -21.00 3.67
CA ARG A 320 -3.86 -21.62 3.52
C ARG A 320 -3.90 -22.98 4.19
N ASP A 321 -2.98 -23.87 3.86
CA ASP A 321 -2.95 -25.25 4.37
C ASP A 321 -2.70 -25.30 5.89
N LYS A 322 -2.03 -24.30 6.47
CA LYS A 322 -1.92 -24.12 7.91
C LYS A 322 -3.28 -23.79 8.54
N LEU A 323 -4.03 -22.84 7.98
CA LEU A 323 -5.36 -22.45 8.47
C LEU A 323 -6.36 -23.62 8.39
N TYR A 324 -6.36 -24.38 7.29
CA TYR A 324 -7.18 -25.59 7.18
C TYR A 324 -6.84 -26.63 8.25
N ARG A 325 -5.55 -26.83 8.56
CA ARG A 325 -5.13 -27.73 9.64
C ARG A 325 -5.60 -27.23 11.00
N GLU A 326 -5.40 -25.95 11.32
CA GLU A 326 -5.85 -25.34 12.59
C GLU A 326 -7.36 -25.41 12.76
N TYR A 327 -8.12 -25.24 11.68
CA TYR A 327 -9.56 -25.40 11.72
C TYR A 327 -9.98 -26.85 11.99
N SER A 328 -9.35 -27.81 11.30
CA SER A 328 -9.66 -29.23 11.44
C SER A 328 -9.39 -29.79 12.85
N THR A 329 -8.46 -29.19 13.60
CA THR A 329 -8.18 -29.60 14.97
C THR A 329 -9.19 -29.02 15.97
N ARG A 330 -9.81 -27.88 15.67
CA ARG A 330 -10.77 -27.21 16.57
C ARG A 330 -12.22 -27.67 16.35
N SER A 331 -12.61 -27.95 15.12
CA SER A 331 -14.00 -28.32 14.77
C SER A 331 -14.08 -29.81 14.43
N HIS A 332 -14.78 -30.59 15.26
CA HIS A 332 -14.88 -32.04 15.09
C HIS A 332 -16.04 -32.51 14.21
N THR A 333 -16.95 -31.61 13.83
CA THR A 333 -18.20 -31.97 13.16
C THR A 333 -18.14 -31.89 11.64
N VAL A 334 -17.29 -31.03 11.06
CA VAL A 334 -17.17 -30.87 9.60
C VAL A 334 -15.70 -30.76 9.19
N GLY A 335 -15.18 -31.79 8.52
CA GLY A 335 -13.82 -31.82 8.01
C GLY A 335 -13.71 -31.15 6.65
N PHE A 336 -13.07 -29.99 6.58
CA PHE A 336 -12.71 -29.36 5.31
C PHE A 336 -11.36 -29.88 4.83
N ARG A 337 -11.30 -30.37 3.59
CA ARG A 337 -10.04 -30.71 2.92
C ARG A 337 -9.74 -29.67 1.85
N PRO A 338 -8.56 -29.03 1.88
CA PRO A 338 -8.21 -28.05 0.86
C PRO A 338 -8.10 -28.74 -0.51
N ALA A 339 -8.84 -28.23 -1.48
CA ALA A 339 -8.67 -28.66 -2.87
C ALA A 339 -7.36 -28.08 -3.43
N ALA A 340 -6.76 -28.79 -4.39
CA ALA A 340 -5.61 -28.26 -5.11
C ALA A 340 -6.05 -27.01 -5.89
N ALA A 341 -5.42 -25.86 -5.62
CA ALA A 341 -5.69 -24.64 -6.36
C ALA A 341 -5.19 -24.82 -7.79
N ARG A 342 -6.12 -24.79 -8.75
CA ARG A 342 -5.87 -24.95 -10.19
C ARG A 342 -6.28 -23.69 -10.93
N SER A 343 -5.64 -23.41 -12.06
CA SER A 343 -6.12 -22.37 -12.98
C SER A 343 -7.35 -22.84 -13.77
N GLN A 344 -7.94 -21.96 -14.59
CA GLN A 344 -9.02 -22.34 -15.51
C GLN A 344 -8.58 -23.40 -16.53
N ARG A 345 -7.29 -23.42 -16.90
CA ARG A 345 -6.71 -24.47 -17.76
C ARG A 345 -6.38 -25.75 -16.99
N ASN A 346 -6.88 -25.90 -15.76
CA ASN A 346 -6.64 -27.03 -14.86
C ASN A 346 -5.17 -27.28 -14.47
N LEU A 347 -4.31 -26.26 -14.63
CA LEU A 347 -2.90 -26.34 -14.27
C LEU A 347 -2.69 -26.11 -12.78
N THR A 348 -1.83 -26.91 -12.15
CA THR A 348 -1.36 -26.70 -10.77
C THR A 348 -0.14 -25.78 -10.76
N VAL A 349 0.22 -25.20 -9.60
CA VAL A 349 1.42 -24.35 -9.46
C VAL A 349 2.68 -25.03 -10.01
N GLU A 350 2.88 -26.31 -9.71
CA GLU A 350 4.06 -27.05 -10.22
C GLU A 350 3.99 -27.32 -11.73
N ALA A 351 2.78 -27.53 -12.28
CA ALA A 351 2.63 -27.64 -13.73
C ALA A 351 2.98 -26.33 -14.43
N VAL A 352 2.50 -25.20 -13.89
CA VAL A 352 2.83 -23.86 -14.40
C VAL A 352 4.33 -23.60 -14.27
N ARG A 353 4.96 -23.95 -13.14
CA ARG A 353 6.41 -23.83 -12.96
C ARG A 353 7.20 -24.64 -13.99
N ARG A 354 6.80 -25.88 -14.30
CA ARG A 354 7.46 -26.68 -15.33
C ARG A 354 7.30 -26.06 -16.72
N GLN A 355 6.10 -25.62 -17.07
CA GLN A 355 5.84 -24.96 -18.37
C GLN A 355 6.60 -23.63 -18.49
N ALA A 356 6.74 -22.87 -17.40
CA ALA A 356 7.53 -21.64 -17.34
C ALA A 356 8.99 -21.83 -17.73
N MET A 357 9.58 -22.94 -17.26
CA MET A 357 10.98 -23.28 -17.54
C MET A 357 11.20 -23.72 -18.99
N GLN A 358 10.15 -24.29 -19.61
CA GLN A 358 10.17 -24.77 -21.00
C GLN A 358 9.74 -23.69 -22.01
N ALA A 359 9.08 -22.63 -21.54
CA ALA A 359 8.57 -21.57 -22.41
C ALA A 359 9.70 -20.89 -23.19
N SER A 360 9.54 -20.82 -24.51
CA SER A 360 10.51 -20.27 -25.45
C SER A 360 10.19 -18.84 -25.87
N SER A 361 8.98 -18.37 -25.55
CA SER A 361 8.50 -17.04 -25.93
C SER A 361 7.91 -16.26 -24.76
N VAL A 362 7.97 -14.92 -24.88
CA VAL A 362 7.35 -14.00 -23.91
C VAL A 362 5.82 -14.17 -23.89
N HIS A 363 5.23 -14.53 -25.03
CA HIS A 363 3.78 -14.73 -25.14
C HIS A 363 3.32 -15.94 -24.31
N GLU A 364 3.99 -17.09 -24.42
CA GLU A 364 3.72 -18.28 -23.58
C GLU A 364 3.84 -17.95 -22.09
N LEU A 365 4.89 -17.21 -21.69
CA LEU A 365 5.06 -16.76 -20.32
C LEU A 365 3.93 -15.83 -19.87
N SER A 366 3.41 -14.96 -20.75
CA SER A 366 2.30 -14.08 -20.44
C SER A 366 1.01 -14.85 -20.18
N GLU A 367 0.73 -15.92 -20.92
CA GLU A 367 -0.43 -16.76 -20.65
C GLU A 367 -0.29 -17.49 -19.30
N LEU A 368 0.90 -18.04 -19.01
CA LEU A 368 1.18 -18.68 -17.73
C LEU A 368 1.05 -17.70 -16.56
N LYS A 369 1.39 -16.43 -16.76
CA LYS A 369 1.20 -15.38 -15.75
C LYS A 369 -0.29 -15.19 -15.41
N ASN A 370 -1.18 -15.28 -16.40
CA ASN A 370 -2.62 -15.23 -16.14
C ASN A 370 -3.07 -16.43 -15.30
N ASP A 371 -2.56 -17.64 -15.57
CA ASP A 371 -2.85 -18.82 -14.74
C ASP A 371 -2.37 -18.64 -13.28
N ILE A 372 -1.17 -18.07 -13.08
CA ILE A 372 -0.64 -17.77 -11.74
C ILE A 372 -1.57 -16.84 -10.98
N ASN A 373 -2.02 -15.76 -11.63
CA ASN A 373 -2.94 -14.80 -11.01
C ASN A 373 -4.27 -15.46 -10.63
N GLN A 374 -4.84 -16.31 -11.49
CA GLN A 374 -6.06 -17.04 -11.17
C GLN A 374 -5.88 -17.98 -9.97
N ILE A 375 -4.78 -18.74 -9.94
CA ILE A 375 -4.46 -19.62 -8.81
C ILE A 375 -4.29 -18.79 -7.53
N LYS A 376 -3.59 -17.66 -7.61
CA LYS A 376 -3.39 -16.73 -6.48
C LYS A 376 -4.72 -16.23 -5.92
N THR A 377 -5.61 -15.72 -6.77
CA THR A 377 -6.93 -15.22 -6.34
C THR A 377 -7.73 -16.31 -5.64
N ARG A 378 -7.80 -17.52 -6.20
CA ARG A 378 -8.50 -18.66 -5.57
C ARG A 378 -7.95 -19.00 -4.19
N ILE A 379 -6.62 -19.00 -4.02
CA ILE A 379 -5.99 -19.25 -2.71
C ILE A 379 -6.31 -18.13 -1.72
N GLN A 380 -6.31 -16.87 -2.17
CA GLN A 380 -6.67 -15.74 -1.31
C GLN A 380 -8.13 -15.81 -0.86
N ASP A 381 -9.04 -16.20 -1.75
CA ASP A 381 -10.44 -16.44 -1.43
C ASP A 381 -10.58 -17.58 -0.41
N ASP A 382 -9.85 -18.69 -0.59
CA ASP A 382 -9.80 -19.80 0.38
C ASP A 382 -9.32 -19.33 1.76
N ILE A 383 -8.24 -18.53 1.81
CA ILE A 383 -7.70 -17.98 3.06
C ILE A 383 -8.74 -17.07 3.73
N ALA A 384 -9.35 -16.16 2.98
CA ALA A 384 -10.36 -15.24 3.49
C ALA A 384 -11.59 -15.99 4.01
N LEU A 385 -12.01 -17.06 3.33
CA LEU A 385 -13.08 -17.93 3.81
C LEU A 385 -12.69 -18.60 5.13
N MET A 386 -11.50 -19.20 5.21
CA MET A 386 -11.05 -19.87 6.44
C MET A 386 -10.95 -18.91 7.62
N GLN A 387 -10.45 -17.69 7.40
CA GLN A 387 -10.39 -16.65 8.43
C GLN A 387 -11.76 -16.21 8.95
N ARG A 388 -12.82 -16.32 8.14
CA ARG A 388 -14.20 -16.00 8.56
C ARG A 388 -14.85 -17.14 9.35
N VAL A 389 -14.43 -18.38 9.10
CA VAL A 389 -15.04 -19.58 9.69
C VAL A 389 -14.28 -20.05 10.93
N SER A 390 -12.97 -19.75 11.03
CA SER A 390 -12.13 -19.97 12.22
C SER A 390 -12.41 -18.95 13.32
#